data_AF-A0A534PFC0-F1
#
_entry.id   AF-A0A534PFC0-F1
#
_cell.length_a   1.000
_cell.length_b   1.000
_cell.length_c   1.000
_cell.angle_alpha   90.00
_cell.angle_beta   90.00
_cell.angle_gamma   90.00
#
_symmetry.space_group_name_H-M   'P 1'
#
loop_
_entity.id
_entity.type
_entity.pdbx_description
1 polymer ?
#
loop_
_entity_poly.entity_id
_entity_poly.type
_entity_poly.pdbx_seq_one_letter_code
_entity_poly.pdbx_strand_id
1 'polypeptide(L)' 'SLAERGARIPIVFLTGRASDEEERRARSAGAVEFLRKPVPQASLREAIESAVRAPARGNHDGNRDS' A
#
# COMPACT_ATOMS: atom_id res chain seq x y z
N SER A 1 -2.43 15.99 -12.73
CA SER A 1 -1.79 14.75 -12.25
C SER A 1 -2.79 13.92 -11.42
N LEU A 2 -2.49 12.69 -10.99
CA LEU A 2 -3.35 11.91 -10.07
C LEU A 2 -3.63 12.65 -8.75
N ALA A 3 -2.62 13.38 -8.25
CA ALA A 3 -2.73 14.20 -7.05
C ALA A 3 -3.76 15.34 -7.21
N GLU A 4 -3.81 15.99 -8.38
CA GLU A 4 -4.78 17.06 -8.69
C GLU A 4 -6.22 16.54 -8.81
N ARG A 5 -6.41 15.24 -9.04
CA ARG A 5 -7.74 14.62 -9.19
C ARG A 5 -8.29 14.06 -7.87
N GLY A 6 -7.58 14.24 -6.75
CA GLY A 6 -7.94 13.62 -5.47
C GLY A 6 -7.90 12.09 -5.51
N ALA A 7 -7.21 11.50 -6.49
CA ALA A 7 -7.13 10.07 -6.65
C ALA A 7 -6.17 9.51 -5.59
N ARG A 8 -6.64 8.55 -4.78
CA ARG A 8 -5.79 7.85 -3.82
C ARG A 8 -4.73 7.05 -4.58
N ILE A 9 -3.46 7.26 -4.26
CA ILE A 9 -2.34 6.57 -4.89
C ILE A 9 -2.08 5.27 -4.10
N PRO A 10 -2.19 4.08 -4.72
CA PRO A 10 -1.92 2.82 -4.04
C PRO A 10 -0.42 2.69 -3.72
N ILE A 11 -0.10 2.19 -2.52
CA ILE A 11 1.28 2.07 -2.03
C ILE A 11 1.63 0.58 -1.87
N VAL A 12 2.79 0.19 -2.40
CA VAL A 12 3.44 -1.11 -2.16
C VAL A 12 4.78 -0.85 -1.50
N PHE A 13 5.05 -1.48 -0.36
CA PHE A 13 6.31 -1.32 0.37
C PHE A 13 7.33 -2.38 -0.05
N LEU A 14 8.60 -1.98 -0.25
CA LEU A 14 9.73 -2.89 -0.50
C LEU A 14 10.83 -2.65 0.54
N THR A 15 11.16 -3.66 1.35
CA THR A 15 12.18 -3.52 2.40
C THR A 15 13.13 -4.71 2.48
N GLY A 16 14.41 -4.47 2.75
CA GLY A 16 15.42 -5.54 2.90
C GLY A 16 15.59 -6.05 4.34
N ARG A 17 15.20 -5.25 5.35
CA ARG A 17 15.24 -5.61 6.76
C ARG A 17 14.10 -4.90 7.45
N ALA A 18 12.95 -5.57 7.53
CA ALA A 18 11.88 -5.15 8.42
C ALA A 18 11.67 -6.19 9.53
N SER A 19 11.25 -5.72 10.68
CA SER A 19 10.60 -6.54 11.68
C SER A 19 9.18 -6.89 11.22
N ASP A 20 8.60 -7.95 11.81
CA ASP A 20 7.20 -8.29 11.58
C ASP A 20 6.26 -7.15 12.04
N GLU A 21 6.70 -6.37 13.03
CA GLU A 21 6.04 -5.14 13.49
C GLU A 21 5.92 -4.08 12.39
N GLU A 22 7.00 -3.83 11.65
CA GLU A 22 7.01 -2.85 10.54
C GLU A 22 6.13 -3.30 9.37
N GLU A 23 6.13 -4.60 9.08
CA GLU A 23 5.23 -5.17 8.08
C GLU A 23 3.77 -5.03 8.48
N ARG A 24 3.44 -5.35 9.74
CA ARG A 24 2.09 -5.19 10.28
C ARG A 24 1.63 -3.74 10.21
N ARG A 25 2.49 -2.79 10.59
CA ARG A 25 2.18 -1.34 10.51
C ARG A 25 1.93 -0.89 9.08
N ALA A 26 2.78 -1.29 8.13
CA ALA A 26 2.61 -0.97 6.73
C ALA A 26 1.27 -1.47 6.17
N ARG A 27 0.90 -2.73 6.47
CA ARG A 27 -0.40 -3.29 6.09
C ARG A 27 -1.56 -2.51 6.72
N SER A 28 -1.46 -2.16 8.01
CA SER A 28 -2.50 -1.39 8.70
C SER A 28 -2.68 0.05 8.18
N ALA A 29 -1.64 0.62 7.57
CA ALA A 29 -1.68 1.95 6.96
C ALA A 29 -2.39 1.98 5.60
N GLY A 30 -2.96 0.85 5.15
CA GLY A 30 -3.65 0.76 3.86
C GLY A 30 -2.72 0.50 2.68
N ALA A 31 -1.52 -0.03 2.93
CA ALA A 31 -0.69 -0.56 1.85
C ALA A 31 -1.43 -1.68 1.12
N VAL A 32 -1.30 -1.69 -0.21
CA VAL A 32 -1.81 -2.79 -1.03
C VAL A 32 -1.00 -4.05 -0.76
N GLU A 33 0.32 -3.91 -0.68
CA GLU A 33 1.21 -5.05 -0.45
C GLU A 33 2.52 -4.64 0.21
N PHE A 34 3.21 -5.62 0.80
CA PHE A 34 4.52 -5.48 1.40
C PHE A 34 5.45 -6.61 0.93
N LEU A 35 6.61 -6.25 0.38
CA LEU A 35 7.56 -7.18 -0.23
C LEU A 35 8.94 -7.08 0.43
N ARG A 36 9.56 -8.24 0.67
CA ARG A 36 10.92 -8.36 1.23
C ARG A 36 11.97 -8.43 0.12
N LYS A 37 13.03 -7.64 0.24
CA LYS A 37 14.18 -7.76 -0.67
C LYS A 37 15.05 -8.98 -0.30
N PRO A 38 15.62 -9.70 -1.28
CA PRO A 38 15.45 -9.46 -2.73
C PRO A 38 14.05 -9.87 -3.20
N VAL A 39 13.44 -9.02 -4.03
CA VAL A 39 12.08 -9.23 -4.55
C VAL A 39 12.17 -9.89 -5.93
N PRO A 40 11.56 -11.06 -6.14
CA PRO A 40 11.44 -11.65 -7.47
C PRO A 40 10.61 -10.77 -8.40
N GLN A 41 10.98 -10.69 -9.68
CA GLN A 41 10.27 -9.87 -10.66
C GLN A 41 8.79 -10.24 -10.80
N ALA A 42 8.46 -11.53 -10.70
CA ALA A 42 7.08 -12.00 -10.73
C ALA A 42 6.24 -11.43 -9.57
N SER A 43 6.78 -11.45 -8.34
CA SER A 43 6.11 -10.91 -7.15
C SER A 43 5.93 -9.40 -7.24
N LEU A 44 6.92 -8.68 -7.77
CA LEU A 44 6.79 -7.24 -8.00
C LEU A 44 5.69 -6.94 -9.03
N ARG A 45 5.66 -7.71 -10.13
CA ARG A 45 4.63 -7.54 -11.17
C ARG A 45 3.23 -7.77 -10.60
N GLU A 46 3.03 -8.83 -9.84
CA GLU A 46 1.76 -9.15 -9.20
C GLU A 46 1.31 -8.05 -8.23
N ALA A 47 2.23 -7.51 -7.42
CA ALA A 47 1.91 -6.42 -6.49
C ALA A 47 1.49 -5.13 -7.22
N ILE A 48 2.17 -4.79 -8.34
CA ILE A 48 1.79 -3.64 -9.18
C ILE A 48 0.42 -3.85 -9.80
N GLU A 49 0.19 -5.03 -10.38
CA GLU A 49 -1.10 -5.38 -10.98
C GLU A 49 -2.24 -5.33 -9.96
N SER A 50 -2.00 -5.81 -8.73
CA SER A 50 -2.94 -5.70 -7.62
C SER A 50 -3.22 -4.24 -7.25
N ALA A 51 -2.17 -3.41 -7.15
CA ALA A 51 -2.29 -2.00 -6.80
C ALA A 51 -3.10 -1.20 -7.83
N VAL A 52 -2.94 -1.48 -9.13
CA VAL A 52 -3.71 -0.82 -10.19
C VAL A 52 -5.19 -1.25 -10.17
N ARG A 53 -5.48 -2.50 -9.80
CA ARG A 53 -6.85 -3.02 -9.70
C ARG A 53 -7.55 -2.69 -8.39
N ALA A 54 -6.79 -2.33 -7.35
CA ALA A 54 -7.36 -2.02 -6.05
C ALA A 54 -8.36 -0.86 -6.18
N PRO A 55 -9.64 -1.07 -5.82
CA PRO A 55 -10.59 0.03 -5.81
C PRO A 55 -10.06 1.09 -4.84
N ALA A 56 -10.32 2.36 -5.13
CA ALA A 56 -9.98 3.46 -4.24
C ALA A 56 -10.77 3.32 -2.92
N ARG A 57 -10.32 2.46 -2.00
CA ARG A 57 -10.98 2.22 -0.71
C ARG A 57 -10.91 3.48 0.15
N GLY A 58 -12.05 4.15 0.28
CA GLY A 58 -12.31 5.26 1.21
C GLY A 58 -11.60 5.04 2.53
N ASN A 59 -10.83 6.03 2.99
CA ASN A 59 -10.44 6.00 4.39
C ASN A 59 -11.73 6.11 5.21
N HIS A 60 -11.80 5.30 6.25
CA HIS A 60 -12.66 5.45 7.40
C HIS A 60 -12.97 6.93 7.67
N ASP A 61 -14.25 7.28 7.68
CA ASP A 61 -14.79 8.47 8.32
C ASP A 61 -14.49 8.39 9.82
N GLY A 62 -13.27 8.79 10.19
CA GLY A 62 -12.89 9.04 11.57
C GLY A 62 -13.26 10.47 11.94
N ASN A 63 -14.54 10.67 12.26
CA ASN A 63 -15.02 11.60 13.29
C ASN A 63 -14.29 12.95 13.37
N ARG A 64 -14.71 13.90 12.53
CA ARG A 64 -14.91 15.28 12.98
C ARG A 64 -16.01 15.21 14.04
N ASP A 65 -15.63 15.25 15.31
CA ASP A 65 -16.40 15.86 16.39
C ASP A 65 -15.55 15.83 17.66
N SER A 66 -14.87 16.96 17.91
CA SER A 66 -14.66 17.64 19.20
C SER A 66 -13.97 18.98 18.94
#